data_AF-A0A7C2LTZ0-F1
#
_entry.id   AF-A0A7C2LTZ0-F1
#
_cell.length_a   1.000
_cell.length_b   1.000
_cell.length_c   1.000
_cell.angle_alpha   90.00
_cell.angle_beta   90.00
_cell.angle_gamma   90.00
#
_symmetry.space_group_name_H-M   'P 1'
#
loop_
_entity.id
_entity.type
_entity.pdbx_description
1 polymer ?
#
loop_
_entity_poly.entity_id
_entity_poly.type
_entity_poly.pdbx_seq_one_letter_code
_entity_poly.pdbx_strand_id
1 'polypeptide(L)'
;MGMLLKWLAIVLLLVVAAAGTAVAAARALLPATCEVAEERYNRLVMEMSYAKAKELLGCDGVLVAREAYGQIVIEYYAWRGAAWPYGRLRLQFINDTLQGTEKLWLNLSVGRTS
;
A
#
# COMPACT_ATOMS: atom_id res chain seq x y z
N MET A 1 36.14 -3.21 -28.84
CA MET A 1 34.72 -3.52 -28.54
C MET A 1 34.53 -3.88 -27.05
N GLY A 2 34.91 -3.00 -26.11
CA GLY A 2 34.92 -3.38 -24.67
C GLY A 2 34.72 -2.24 -23.67
N MET A 3 34.99 -0.99 -24.05
CA MET A 3 34.70 0.18 -23.21
C MET A 3 33.21 0.53 -23.24
N LEU A 4 32.59 0.64 -24.42
CA LEU A 4 31.17 1.01 -24.56
C LEU A 4 30.21 0.08 -23.80
N LEU A 5 30.48 -1.23 -23.79
CA LEU A 5 29.66 -2.21 -23.08
C LEU A 5 29.77 -2.07 -21.55
N LYS A 6 30.95 -1.69 -21.04
CA LYS A 6 31.17 -1.43 -19.61
C LYS A 6 30.47 -0.16 -19.15
N TRP A 7 30.48 0.90 -19.97
CA TRP A 7 29.76 2.14 -19.69
C TRP A 7 28.24 1.93 -19.71
N LEU A 8 27.72 1.15 -20.66
CA LEU A 8 26.31 0.75 -20.70
C LEU A 8 25.89 -0.04 -19.45
N ALA A 9 26.73 -0.97 -18.98
CA ALA A 9 26.44 -1.74 -17.75
C ALA A 9 26.41 -0.85 -16.49
N ILE A 10 27.30 0.15 -16.40
CA ILE A 10 27.36 1.08 -15.26
C ILE A 10 26.13 2.01 -15.25
N VAL A 11 25.73 2.51 -16.43
CA VAL A 11 24.50 3.33 -16.55
C VAL A 11 23.27 2.50 -16.21
N LEU A 12 23.20 1.25 -16.66
CA LEU A 12 22.09 0.35 -16.33
C LEU A 12 22.00 0.06 -14.82
N LEU A 13 23.14 -0.15 -14.15
CA LEU A 13 23.21 -0.34 -12.69
C LEU A 13 22.77 0.90 -11.90
N LEU A 14 23.14 2.09 -12.35
CA LEU A 14 22.72 3.36 -11.72
C LEU A 14 21.21 3.62 -11.85
N VAL A 15 20.61 3.28 -12.99
CA VAL A 15 19.16 3.43 -13.21
C VAL A 15 18.35 2.47 -12.33
N VAL A 16 18.83 1.24 -12.10
CA VAL A 16 18.16 0.25 -11.24
C VAL A 16 18.19 0.66 -9.76
N ALA A 17 19.28 1.30 -9.29
CA ALA A 17 19.39 1.76 -7.90
C ALA A 17 18.40 2.90 -7.57
N ALA A 18 18.16 3.82 -8.52
CA ALA A 18 17.23 4.95 -8.32
C ALA A 18 15.75 4.51 -8.33
N ALA A 19 15.41 3.42 -9.03
CA ALA A 19 14.06 2.87 -9.03
C ALA A 19 13.72 2.12 -7.72
N GLY A 20 14.71 1.52 -7.06
CA GLY A 20 14.53 0.80 -5.78
C GLY A 20 14.18 1.71 -4.61
N THR A 21 14.73 2.93 -4.57
CA THR A 21 14.51 3.88 -3.46
C THR A 21 13.14 4.55 -3.49
N ALA A 22 12.56 4.78 -4.67
CA ALA A 22 11.26 5.45 -4.80
C ALA A 22 10.11 4.63 -4.20
N VAL A 23 10.11 3.30 -4.38
CA VAL A 23 9.07 2.43 -3.81
C VAL A 23 9.22 2.30 -2.30
N ALA A 24 10.44 2.43 -1.76
CA ALA A 24 10.66 2.47 -0.32
C ALA A 24 10.17 3.79 0.31
N ALA A 25 10.36 4.93 -0.37
CA ALA A 25 9.95 6.24 0.12
C ALA A 25 8.41 6.37 0.24
N ALA A 26 7.64 5.86 -0.73
CA ALA A 26 6.18 5.84 -0.63
C ALA A 26 5.66 4.94 0.51
N ARG A 27 6.42 3.90 0.88
CA ARG A 27 6.10 3.00 2.02
C ARG A 27 6.39 3.66 3.37
N ALA A 28 7.38 4.53 3.45
CA ALA A 28 7.76 5.25 4.68
C ALA A 28 6.74 6.32 5.11
N LEU A 29 5.79 6.69 4.24
CA LEU A 29 4.77 7.70 4.54
C LEU A 29 3.59 7.17 5.36
N LEU A 30 3.43 5.84 5.48
CA LEU A 30 2.41 5.28 6.36
C LEU A 30 2.95 5.24 7.79
N PRO A 31 2.27 5.86 8.77
CA PRO A 31 2.75 5.93 10.15
C PRO A 31 2.94 4.53 10.74
N ALA A 32 3.99 4.37 11.55
CA ALA A 32 4.29 3.09 12.20
C ALA A 32 3.40 2.75 13.38
N THR A 33 2.49 3.66 13.73
CA THR A 33 1.61 3.55 14.88
C THR A 33 0.38 2.70 14.63
N CYS A 34 0.02 2.42 13.37
CA CYS A 34 -1.06 1.50 13.05
C CYS A 34 -0.64 0.39 12.11
N GLU A 35 -0.90 -0.83 12.55
CA GLU A 35 -0.76 -2.05 11.79
C GLU A 35 -2.09 -2.81 11.78
N VAL A 36 -2.62 -3.04 10.58
CA VAL A 36 -3.85 -3.79 10.38
C VAL A 36 -3.51 -5.27 10.34
N ALA A 37 -4.16 -6.07 11.18
CA ALA A 37 -4.11 -7.53 11.10
C ALA A 37 -5.06 -8.05 10.01
N GLU A 38 -4.71 -9.18 9.37
CA GLU A 38 -5.48 -9.72 8.25
C GLU A 38 -6.92 -10.09 8.66
N GLU A 39 -7.10 -10.54 9.89
CA GLU A 39 -8.41 -10.91 10.45
C GLU A 39 -9.33 -9.70 10.58
N ARG A 40 -8.79 -8.50 10.83
CA ARG A 40 -9.58 -7.26 10.89
C ARG A 40 -10.04 -6.85 9.50
N TYR A 41 -9.18 -6.98 8.50
CA TYR A 41 -9.54 -6.77 7.10
C TYR A 41 -10.68 -7.70 6.67
N ASN A 42 -10.64 -8.98 7.03
CA ASN A 42 -11.66 -9.96 6.63
C ASN A 42 -13.06 -9.65 7.19
N ARG A 43 -13.18 -8.72 8.15
CA ARG A 43 -14.48 -8.24 8.68
C ARG A 43 -15.01 -7.01 7.96
N LEU A 44 -14.27 -6.47 6.98
CA LEU A 44 -14.77 -5.39 6.16
C LEU A 44 -15.88 -5.90 5.23
N VAL A 45 -17.00 -5.20 5.24
CA VAL A 45 -18.14 -5.33 4.36
C VAL A 45 -18.19 -4.11 3.44
N MET A 46 -18.54 -4.32 2.17
CA MET A 46 -18.78 -3.20 1.24
C MET A 46 -19.89 -2.28 1.76
N GLU A 47 -19.95 -1.08 1.20
CA GLU A 47 -20.95 -0.05 1.50
C GLU A 47 -20.90 0.53 2.92
N MET A 48 -19.93 0.14 3.76
CA MET A 48 -19.76 0.77 5.06
C MET A 48 -19.12 2.16 4.95
N SER A 49 -19.37 3.01 5.95
CA SER A 49 -18.73 4.34 6.01
C SER A 49 -17.23 4.26 6.35
N TYR A 50 -16.47 5.30 6.03
CA TYR A 50 -15.07 5.41 6.48
C TYR A 50 -14.96 5.33 8.00
N ALA A 51 -15.89 5.96 8.72
CA ALA A 51 -15.95 5.92 10.18
C ALA A 51 -16.06 4.48 10.71
N LYS A 52 -16.89 3.64 10.08
CA LYS A 52 -17.04 2.24 10.49
C LYS A 52 -15.82 1.40 10.12
N ALA A 53 -15.25 1.65 8.94
CA ALA A 53 -14.04 0.96 8.49
C ALA A 53 -12.89 1.18 9.46
N LYS A 54 -12.62 2.44 9.85
CA LYS A 54 -11.51 2.74 10.78
C LYS A 54 -11.73 2.20 12.19
N GLU A 55 -12.97 2.16 12.67
CA GLU A 55 -13.32 1.54 13.94
C GLU A 55 -12.98 0.04 13.94
N LEU A 56 -13.37 -0.66 12.86
CA LEU A 56 -13.10 -2.10 12.70
C LEU A 56 -11.61 -2.42 12.55
N LEU A 57 -10.88 -1.57 11.82
CA LEU A 57 -9.44 -1.69 11.60
C LEU A 57 -8.64 -1.28 12.85
N GLY A 58 -9.22 -0.43 13.69
CA GLY A 58 -8.67 0.05 14.96
C GLY A 58 -7.81 1.31 14.84
N CYS A 59 -7.82 1.98 13.68
CA CYS A 59 -7.07 3.21 13.45
C CYS A 59 -7.50 3.93 12.17
N ASP A 60 -7.19 5.22 12.09
CA ASP A 60 -7.31 6.00 10.86
C ASP A 60 -6.33 5.54 9.78
N GLY A 61 -6.81 5.57 8.54
CA GLY A 61 -5.98 5.39 7.35
C GLY A 61 -5.32 6.70 6.94
N VAL A 62 -4.28 6.60 6.13
CA VAL A 62 -3.67 7.77 5.49
C VAL A 62 -4.37 8.03 4.17
N LEU A 63 -4.92 9.22 3.97
CA LEU A 63 -5.44 9.65 2.67
C LEU A 63 -4.29 9.73 1.67
N VAL A 64 -4.31 8.89 0.63
CA VAL A 64 -3.25 8.80 -0.37
C VAL A 64 -3.65 9.37 -1.72
N ALA A 65 -4.95 9.47 -2.00
CA ALA A 65 -5.48 10.14 -3.18
C ALA A 65 -6.92 10.59 -2.95
N ARG A 66 -7.31 11.69 -3.59
CA ARG A 66 -8.67 12.21 -3.62
C ARG A 66 -8.96 12.73 -5.02
N GLU A 67 -10.08 12.30 -5.57
CA GLU A 67 -10.58 12.70 -6.88
C GLU A 67 -12.01 13.23 -6.72
N ALA A 68 -12.35 14.30 -7.44
CA ALA A 68 -13.67 14.91 -7.38
C ALA A 68 -14.22 15.10 -8.80
N TYR A 69 -15.38 14.50 -9.05
CA TYR A 69 -16.12 14.52 -10.31
C TYR A 69 -17.52 15.07 -10.06
N GLY A 70 -17.64 16.39 -9.96
CA GLY A 70 -18.90 17.06 -9.60
C GLY A 70 -19.35 16.67 -8.18
N GLN A 71 -20.47 15.94 -8.08
CA GLN A 71 -21.02 15.47 -6.81
C GLN A 71 -20.42 14.15 -6.32
N ILE A 72 -19.53 13.53 -7.10
CA ILE A 72 -18.88 12.27 -6.76
C ILE A 72 -17.48 12.59 -6.23
N VAL A 73 -17.20 12.23 -4.99
CA VAL A 73 -15.89 12.30 -4.37
C VAL A 73 -15.37 10.90 -4.14
N ILE A 74 -14.21 10.59 -4.72
CA ILE A 74 -13.50 9.32 -4.53
C ILE A 74 -12.29 9.58 -3.65
N GLU A 75 -12.20 8.88 -2.52
CA GLU A 75 -11.08 8.96 -1.60
C GLU A 75 -10.43 7.59 -1.44
N TYR A 76 -9.10 7.57 -1.47
CA TYR A 76 -8.33 6.37 -1.26
C TYR A 76 -7.53 6.52 0.02
N TYR A 77 -7.74 5.59 0.94
CA TYR A 77 -7.00 5.53 2.20
C TYR A 77 -6.13 4.29 2.22
N ALA A 78 -4.94 4.41 2.80
CA ALA A 78 -3.98 3.32 2.92
C ALA A 78 -3.61 3.05 4.38
N TRP A 79 -3.44 1.77 4.68
CA TRP A 79 -2.96 1.25 5.95
C TRP A 79 -1.78 0.33 5.73
N ARG A 80 -0.95 0.26 6.77
CA ARG A 80 0.05 -0.79 6.90
C ARG A 80 -0.62 -2.10 7.28
N GLY A 81 -0.30 -3.18 6.58
CA GLY A 81 -0.69 -4.54 6.97
C GLY A 81 0.37 -5.19 7.85
N ALA A 82 -0.03 -6.18 8.66
CA ALA A 82 0.83 -6.87 9.62
C ALA A 82 2.01 -7.64 9.01
N ALA A 83 1.91 -8.04 7.74
CA ALA A 83 3.01 -8.64 7.01
C ALA A 83 4.09 -7.61 6.56
N TRP A 84 4.47 -6.66 7.42
CA TRP A 84 5.42 -5.59 7.07
C TRP A 84 6.79 -6.15 6.64
N PRO A 85 7.46 -5.60 5.61
CA PRO A 85 7.14 -4.42 4.81
C PRO A 85 6.24 -4.63 3.59
N TYR A 86 5.71 -5.84 3.41
CA TYR A 86 4.94 -6.20 2.23
C TYR A 86 3.42 -6.20 2.45
N GLY A 87 3.00 -6.18 3.71
CA GLY A 87 1.62 -6.01 4.17
C GLY A 87 1.10 -4.62 3.87
N ARG A 88 0.11 -4.51 2.98
CA ARG A 88 -0.55 -3.24 2.63
C ARG A 88 -2.04 -3.45 2.41
N LEU A 89 -2.81 -2.46 2.85
CA LEU A 89 -4.23 -2.36 2.60
C LEU A 89 -4.53 -0.98 2.01
N ARG A 90 -5.28 -0.92 0.91
CA ARG A 90 -5.85 0.31 0.38
C ARG A 90 -7.36 0.14 0.23
N LEU A 91 -8.12 1.10 0.72
CA LEU A 91 -9.58 1.13 0.60
C LEU A 91 -9.98 2.34 -0.24
N GLN A 92 -11.01 2.16 -1.06
CA GLN A 92 -11.61 3.20 -1.89
C GLN A 92 -13.01 3.52 -1.36
N PHE A 93 -13.25 4.79 -1.07
CA PHE A 93 -14.54 5.31 -0.66
C PHE A 93 -15.09 6.23 -1.75
N ILE A 94 -16.35 6.04 -2.13
CA ILE A 94 -17.08 6.96 -3.01
C ILE A 94 -18.18 7.59 -2.16
N ASN A 95 -18.14 8.91 -1.99
CA ASN A 95 -19.07 9.66 -1.13
C ASN A 95 -19.21 9.01 0.27
N ASP A 96 -18.08 8.82 0.96
CA ASP A 96 -17.95 8.16 2.27
C ASP A 96 -18.29 6.66 2.31
N THR A 97 -18.71 6.06 1.20
CA THR A 97 -19.13 4.66 1.14
C THR A 97 -18.01 3.76 0.61
N LEU A 98 -17.66 2.68 1.31
CA LEU A 98 -16.63 1.73 0.86
C LEU A 98 -17.08 1.01 -0.41
N GLN A 99 -16.31 1.14 -1.49
CA GLN A 99 -16.62 0.54 -2.80
C GLN A 99 -15.50 -0.37 -3.32
N GLY A 100 -14.29 -0.27 -2.76
CA GLY A 100 -13.16 -1.05 -3.23
C GLY A 100 -12.15 -1.35 -2.15
N THR A 101 -11.54 -2.53 -2.25
CA THR A 101 -10.47 -3.00 -1.38
C THR A 101 -9.32 -3.54 -2.23
N GLU A 102 -8.10 -3.16 -1.90
CA GLU A 102 -6.87 -3.74 -2.43
C GLU A 102 -6.03 -4.24 -1.25
N LYS A 103 -5.77 -5.55 -1.20
CA LYS A 103 -5.01 -6.22 -0.14
C LYS A 103 -3.75 -6.87 -0.71
N LEU A 104 -2.61 -6.67 -0.03
CA LEU A 104 -1.39 -7.42 -0.25
C LEU A 104 -0.81 -7.91 1.08
N TRP A 105 -0.80 -9.21 1.34
CA TRP A 105 -0.21 -9.83 2.54
C TRP A 105 0.84 -10.87 2.12
N LEU A 106 2.00 -10.39 1.70
CA LEU A 106 3.09 -11.26 1.28
C LEU A 106 3.99 -11.59 2.48
N ASN A 107 4.03 -12.87 2.86
CA ASN A 107 4.97 -13.38 3.83
C ASN A 107 6.08 -14.18 3.14
N LEU A 108 7.31 -13.66 3.17
CA LEU A 108 8.48 -14.29 2.54
C LEU A 108 9.14 -15.37 3.41
N SER A 109 8.60 -15.70 4.59
CA SER A 109 9.14 -16.78 5.43
C SER A 109 8.81 -18.20 4.93
N VAL A 110 8.01 -18.32 3.88
CA VAL A 110 7.60 -19.59 3.26
C VAL A 110 8.76 -20.11 2.38
N GLY A 111 9.82 -20.61 3.00
CA GLY A 111 10.99 -21.11 2.27
C GLY A 111 12.06 -21.82 3.10
N ARG A 112 11.77 -22.16 4.37
CA ARG A 112 12.67 -22.99 5.18
C ARG A 112 11.89 -24.17 5.77
N THR A 113 11.49 -25.08 4.90
CA THR A 113 11.20 -26.46 5.31
C THR A 113 12.54 -27.10 5.65
N SER A 114 12.79 -27.34 6.95
CA SER A 114 13.85 -28.26 7.40
C SER A 114 13.54 -29.69 6.99
#